data_AF-A0A1C6GHU8-F1
#
_entry.id   AF-A0A1C6GHU8-F1
#
_cell.length_a   1.000
_cell.length_b   1.000
_cell.length_c   1.000
_cell.angle_alpha   90.00
_cell.angle_beta   90.00
_cell.angle_gamma   90.00
#
_symmetry.space_group_name_H-M   'P 1'
#
loop_
_entity.id
_entity.type
_entity.pdbx_description
1 polymer ?
#
loop_
_entity_poly.entity_id
_entity_poly.type
_entity_poly.pdbx_seq_one_letter_code
_entity_poly.pdbx_strand_id
1 'polypeptide(L)'
;MKKKTLMKKASVFAMLSVLTMTMFVQPAFAAGTYAVDDGGNLLPVSSERALACDRMKEMSQVEWTLSGALRYCYAQSGGKLTEESQITIYKYWDNKLANEVIPRKGIPYTQVDREHSFPNGFTLTKGTKTLQIGDKLFCSIWGTDCSSSIDFAWRKGTGNLNSSNFLKRKKSDGSYELYRTRNLFNDGLINSKEDGEDDYLMLVGKYGGYYTDRLKASTTKEIVEGLSAPGNYETGEDIYSKVYADMKPGDALLRRTSTFGHARLVTGVKIVYTDAAKTQIDPYQSYVTCIEQAGFRQGDGNWKTSWMPNDEDNGKYTGKYSFAQLSGESNSYNLAGNLIKAYYVPIKLKAFTD
;
A
#
# COMPACT_ATOMS: atom_id res chain seq x y z
N MET A 1 52.91 2.88 -53.41
CA MET A 1 52.00 1.99 -52.63
C MET A 1 51.85 2.53 -51.21
N LYS A 2 50.71 3.18 -50.93
CA LYS A 2 50.25 3.59 -49.59
C LYS A 2 49.29 2.52 -49.05
N LYS A 3 49.12 2.51 -47.72
CA LYS A 3 48.08 1.84 -46.89
C LYS A 3 48.46 0.48 -46.28
N LYS A 4 49.23 0.52 -45.19
CA LYS A 4 49.19 -0.51 -44.13
C LYS A 4 49.45 0.10 -42.75
N THR A 5 48.53 0.91 -42.22
CA THR A 5 48.56 1.25 -40.78
C THR A 5 47.26 1.79 -40.17
N LEU A 6 46.10 1.73 -40.85
CA LEU A 6 44.84 2.24 -40.27
C LEU A 6 43.88 1.18 -39.71
N MET A 7 44.06 -0.11 -40.01
CA MET A 7 43.05 -1.13 -39.67
C MET A 7 43.11 -1.71 -38.25
N LYS A 8 44.11 -1.38 -37.43
CA LYS A 8 44.19 -1.86 -36.03
C LYS A 8 43.75 -0.86 -34.97
N LYS A 9 43.61 0.43 -35.30
CA LYS A 9 43.17 1.47 -34.34
C LYS A 9 41.67 1.76 -34.38
N ALA A 10 41.01 1.52 -35.52
CA ALA A 10 39.57 1.74 -35.67
C ALA A 10 38.74 0.74 -34.84
N SER A 11 39.17 -0.52 -34.75
CA SER A 11 38.50 -1.55 -33.95
C SER A 11 38.60 -1.30 -32.44
N VAL A 12 39.75 -0.79 -31.98
CA VAL A 12 39.95 -0.45 -30.55
C VAL A 12 39.14 0.79 -30.16
N PHE A 13 39.08 1.81 -31.01
CA PHE A 13 38.25 3.00 -30.74
C PHE A 13 36.75 2.70 -30.76
N ALA A 14 36.28 1.84 -31.67
CA ALA A 14 34.89 1.40 -31.71
C ALA A 14 34.51 0.57 -30.48
N MET A 15 35.40 -0.32 -30.02
CA MET A 15 35.15 -1.15 -28.84
C MET A 15 35.18 -0.32 -27.55
N LEU A 16 36.03 0.71 -27.45
CA LEU A 16 36.07 1.61 -26.30
C LEU A 16 34.85 2.56 -26.23
N SER A 17 34.30 2.97 -27.38
CA SER A 17 33.06 3.77 -27.46
C SER A 17 31.81 2.94 -27.16
N VAL A 18 31.78 1.66 -27.56
CA VAL A 18 30.74 0.72 -27.12
C VAL A 18 30.86 0.44 -25.62
N LEU A 19 32.07 0.27 -25.07
CA LEU A 19 32.27 0.04 -23.63
C LEU A 19 31.87 1.26 -22.77
N THR A 20 32.18 2.48 -23.24
CA THR A 20 31.75 3.71 -22.55
C THR A 20 30.25 3.94 -22.69
N MET A 21 29.63 3.61 -23.84
CA MET A 21 28.17 3.58 -23.91
C MET A 21 27.56 2.57 -22.94
N THR A 22 28.13 1.37 -22.77
CA THR A 22 27.63 0.41 -21.76
C THR A 22 27.91 0.82 -20.30
N MET A 23 28.83 1.74 -20.05
CA MET A 23 29.09 2.31 -18.72
C MET A 23 28.22 3.54 -18.40
N PHE A 24 27.60 4.18 -19.41
CA PHE A 24 26.70 5.33 -19.26
C PHE A 24 25.25 5.07 -19.67
N VAL A 25 24.95 3.93 -20.28
CA VAL A 25 23.58 3.42 -20.41
C VAL A 25 23.25 2.84 -19.04
N GLN A 26 22.49 3.60 -18.25
CA GLN A 26 21.69 3.03 -17.16
C GLN A 26 21.07 1.74 -17.70
N PRO A 27 21.08 0.63 -16.94
CA PRO A 27 20.34 -0.55 -17.37
C PRO A 27 18.96 -0.04 -17.76
N ALA A 28 18.55 -0.30 -19.00
CA ALA A 28 17.20 -0.04 -19.42
C ALA A 28 16.31 -1.05 -18.68
N PHE A 29 16.16 -0.85 -17.37
CA PHE A 29 14.94 -1.18 -16.67
C PHE A 29 13.86 -0.54 -17.54
N ALA A 30 13.01 -1.37 -18.14
CA ALA A 30 11.86 -0.90 -18.89
C ALA A 30 11.28 0.28 -18.11
N ALA A 31 11.21 1.47 -18.73
CA ALA A 31 10.71 2.68 -18.07
C ALA A 31 9.47 2.29 -17.27
N GLY A 32 9.63 2.23 -15.95
CA GLY A 32 8.74 1.42 -15.13
C GLY A 32 7.35 2.04 -15.14
N THR A 33 6.31 1.20 -15.17
CA THR A 33 4.94 1.61 -14.82
C THR A 33 4.90 2.35 -13.46
N TYR A 34 5.90 2.10 -12.61
CA TYR A 34 6.07 2.66 -11.29
C TYR A 34 7.42 3.40 -11.19
N ALA A 35 7.38 4.66 -10.75
CA ALA A 35 8.55 5.52 -10.62
C ALA A 35 8.31 6.59 -9.54
N VAL A 36 9.40 7.25 -9.13
CA VAL A 36 9.35 8.52 -8.40
C VAL A 36 9.58 9.66 -9.40
N ASP A 37 8.63 10.59 -9.50
CA ASP A 37 8.78 11.84 -10.24
C ASP A 37 9.38 12.90 -9.32
N ASP A 38 10.70 13.06 -9.38
CA ASP A 38 11.47 14.04 -8.62
C ASP A 38 11.62 15.34 -9.43
N GLY A 39 10.61 16.20 -9.34
CA GLY A 39 10.59 17.49 -10.03
C GLY A 39 10.85 17.36 -11.53
N GLY A 40 10.18 16.41 -12.19
CA GLY A 40 10.33 16.09 -13.61
C GLY A 40 11.38 15.03 -13.94
N ASN A 41 12.17 14.57 -12.97
CA ASN A 41 13.13 13.49 -13.15
C ASN A 41 12.52 12.16 -12.70
N LEU A 42 12.26 11.26 -13.65
CA LEU A 42 11.68 9.96 -13.37
C LEU A 42 12.76 8.97 -12.90
N LEU A 43 12.71 8.62 -11.62
CA LEU A 43 13.61 7.65 -11.00
C LEU A 43 12.92 6.26 -10.96
N PRO A 44 13.55 5.21 -11.51
CA PRO A 44 13.00 3.86 -11.46
C PRO A 44 13.06 3.28 -10.04
N VAL A 45 12.22 2.28 -9.79
CA VAL A 45 12.27 1.46 -8.57
C VAL A 45 12.81 0.06 -8.88
N SER A 46 13.22 -0.66 -7.83
CA SER A 46 13.63 -2.05 -7.96
C SER A 46 12.51 -2.95 -8.50
N SER A 47 12.91 -4.10 -9.05
CA SER A 47 11.98 -5.10 -9.59
C SER A 47 11.03 -5.65 -8.53
N GLU A 48 11.50 -5.78 -7.30
CA GLU A 48 10.79 -6.28 -6.14
C GLU A 48 9.65 -5.34 -5.75
N ARG A 49 9.90 -4.03 -5.80
CA ARG A 49 8.88 -3.00 -5.58
C ARG A 49 7.84 -2.99 -6.68
N ALA A 50 8.27 -3.04 -7.94
CA ALA A 50 7.37 -3.11 -9.08
C ALA A 50 6.44 -4.33 -8.99
N LEU A 51 6.97 -5.51 -8.65
CA LEU A 51 6.20 -6.74 -8.47
C LEU A 51 5.18 -6.64 -7.31
N ALA A 52 5.52 -5.95 -6.22
CA ALA A 52 4.58 -5.67 -5.15
C ALA A 52 3.43 -4.76 -5.63
N CYS A 53 3.76 -3.69 -6.37
CA CYS A 53 2.75 -2.80 -6.95
C CYS A 53 1.84 -3.53 -7.96
N ASP A 54 2.40 -4.36 -8.84
CA ASP A 54 1.64 -5.17 -9.79
C ASP A 54 0.68 -6.11 -9.07
N ARG A 55 1.12 -6.75 -7.98
CA ARG A 55 0.28 -7.64 -7.19
C ARG A 55 -0.88 -6.91 -6.55
N MET A 56 -0.63 -5.73 -5.97
CA MET A 56 -1.69 -4.91 -5.40
C MET A 56 -2.71 -4.48 -6.45
N LYS A 57 -2.23 -4.13 -7.65
CA LYS A 57 -3.09 -3.79 -8.79
C LYS A 57 -3.93 -4.99 -9.22
N GLU A 58 -3.34 -6.17 -9.41
CA GLU A 58 -4.05 -7.42 -9.73
C GLU A 58 -5.17 -7.71 -8.73
N MET A 59 -4.85 -7.66 -7.43
CA MET A 59 -5.82 -7.89 -6.35
C MET A 59 -6.96 -6.87 -6.34
N SER A 60 -6.71 -5.64 -6.77
CA SER A 60 -7.74 -4.59 -6.85
C SER A 60 -8.61 -4.65 -8.11
N GLN A 61 -8.18 -5.38 -9.15
CA GLN A 61 -8.83 -5.37 -10.47
C GLN A 61 -9.47 -6.70 -10.87
N VAL A 62 -9.22 -7.79 -10.14
CA VAL A 62 -9.78 -9.10 -10.47
C VAL A 62 -11.31 -9.07 -10.54
N GLU A 63 -11.88 -9.51 -11.65
CA GLU A 63 -13.31 -9.43 -11.89
C GLU A 63 -14.06 -10.67 -11.38
N TRP A 64 -15.26 -10.46 -10.83
CA TRP A 64 -16.12 -11.55 -10.36
C TRP A 64 -17.60 -11.14 -10.33
N THR A 65 -18.49 -12.13 -10.29
CA THR A 65 -19.94 -11.94 -10.25
C THR A 65 -20.59 -12.74 -9.13
N LEU A 66 -21.78 -12.33 -8.72
CA LEU A 66 -22.58 -13.02 -7.71
C LEU A 66 -23.59 -13.99 -8.33
N SER A 67 -23.74 -15.17 -7.72
CA SER A 67 -24.81 -16.12 -8.07
C SER A 67 -26.17 -15.70 -7.49
N GLY A 68 -26.16 -14.98 -6.36
CA GLY A 68 -27.30 -14.35 -5.68
C GLY A 68 -26.83 -13.26 -4.72
N ALA A 69 -27.73 -12.64 -3.95
CA ALA A 69 -27.31 -11.65 -2.96
C ALA A 69 -26.32 -12.26 -1.95
N LEU A 70 -25.22 -11.55 -1.69
CA LEU A 70 -24.22 -11.94 -0.69
C LEU A 70 -24.50 -11.18 0.61
N ARG A 71 -24.71 -11.93 1.69
CA ARG A 71 -24.81 -11.41 3.05
C ARG A 71 -23.63 -11.94 3.85
N TYR A 72 -22.74 -11.05 4.26
CA TYR A 72 -21.54 -11.45 4.97
C TYR A 72 -21.14 -10.46 6.07
N CYS A 73 -20.37 -10.93 7.04
CA CYS A 73 -19.76 -10.10 8.07
C CYS A 73 -18.25 -10.06 7.85
N TYR A 74 -17.67 -8.86 7.82
CA TYR A 74 -16.22 -8.72 7.61
C TYR A 74 -15.41 -8.77 8.90
N ALA A 75 -16.02 -8.76 10.10
CA ALA A 75 -15.29 -8.79 11.37
C ALA A 75 -15.82 -9.86 12.32
N GLN A 76 -15.02 -10.16 13.34
CA GLN A 76 -15.40 -11.08 14.42
C GLN A 76 -14.91 -10.58 15.78
N SER A 77 -15.65 -10.94 16.83
CA SER A 77 -15.30 -10.73 18.24
C SER A 77 -15.59 -12.01 19.02
N GLY A 78 -14.71 -12.37 19.96
CA GLY A 78 -14.87 -13.61 20.74
C GLY A 78 -15.00 -14.87 19.90
N GLY A 79 -14.39 -14.90 18.70
CA GLY A 79 -14.44 -16.03 17.76
C GLY A 79 -15.75 -16.14 16.94
N LYS A 80 -16.68 -15.19 17.08
CA LYS A 80 -17.96 -15.14 16.36
C LYS A 80 -18.06 -13.90 15.49
N LEU A 81 -18.79 -13.99 14.38
CA LEU A 81 -19.08 -12.84 13.53
C LEU A 81 -19.87 -11.79 14.31
N THR A 82 -19.63 -10.51 14.00
CA THR A 82 -20.34 -9.40 14.66
C THR A 82 -21.39 -8.79 13.75
N GLU A 83 -22.52 -8.38 14.35
CA GLU A 83 -23.61 -7.70 13.65
C GLU A 83 -23.19 -6.32 13.11
N GLU A 84 -22.30 -5.59 13.80
CA GLU A 84 -21.87 -4.26 13.34
C GLU A 84 -21.10 -4.31 12.01
N SER A 85 -20.55 -5.48 11.66
CA SER A 85 -19.77 -5.67 10.42
C SER A 85 -20.58 -6.26 9.26
N GLN A 86 -21.91 -6.27 9.38
CA GLN A 86 -22.78 -6.84 8.36
C GLN A 86 -22.75 -6.03 7.06
N ILE A 87 -22.65 -6.73 5.95
CA ILE A 87 -22.71 -6.19 4.60
C ILE A 87 -23.70 -7.03 3.79
N THR A 88 -24.54 -6.35 3.02
CA THR A 88 -25.40 -6.97 2.00
C THR A 88 -25.01 -6.40 0.65
N ILE A 89 -24.74 -7.29 -0.31
CA ILE A 89 -24.34 -6.96 -1.67
C ILE A 89 -25.30 -7.65 -2.64
N TYR A 90 -25.83 -6.90 -3.60
CA TYR A 90 -26.85 -7.38 -4.52
C TYR A 90 -26.27 -7.93 -5.81
N LYS A 91 -26.91 -8.96 -6.36
CA LYS A 91 -26.57 -9.46 -7.69
C LYS A 91 -26.99 -8.50 -8.80
N TYR A 92 -28.12 -7.84 -8.62
CA TYR A 92 -28.77 -6.96 -9.60
C TYR A 92 -28.94 -5.56 -9.00
N TRP A 93 -29.10 -4.56 -9.87
CA TRP A 93 -29.37 -3.19 -9.43
C TRP A 93 -30.79 -3.05 -8.87
N ASP A 94 -30.88 -2.73 -7.59
CA ASP A 94 -32.15 -2.32 -6.99
C ASP A 94 -32.67 -1.04 -7.67
N ASN A 95 -33.88 -1.10 -8.22
CA ASN A 95 -34.71 0.02 -8.73
C ASN A 95 -34.30 0.73 -10.03
N LYS A 96 -33.42 0.19 -10.89
CA LYS A 96 -33.24 0.77 -12.25
C LYS A 96 -33.38 -0.23 -13.38
N LEU A 97 -32.85 -1.44 -13.28
CA LEU A 97 -33.03 -2.51 -14.27
C LEU A 97 -32.82 -3.87 -13.58
N ALA A 98 -33.89 -4.53 -13.15
CA ALA A 98 -33.85 -5.76 -12.34
C ALA A 98 -33.11 -6.97 -12.97
N ASN A 99 -32.61 -6.82 -14.20
CA ASN A 99 -32.00 -7.89 -15.00
C ASN A 99 -30.51 -7.69 -15.30
N GLU A 100 -29.90 -6.55 -14.91
CA GLU A 100 -28.47 -6.31 -15.14
C GLU A 100 -27.64 -6.83 -13.96
N VAL A 101 -26.85 -7.87 -14.22
CA VAL A 101 -25.88 -8.40 -13.24
C VAL A 101 -24.82 -7.35 -12.96
N ILE A 102 -24.52 -7.09 -11.70
CA ILE A 102 -23.47 -6.16 -11.28
C ILE A 102 -22.11 -6.88 -11.34
N PRO A 103 -21.21 -6.55 -12.31
CA PRO A 103 -19.84 -7.04 -12.27
C PRO A 103 -19.08 -6.36 -11.14
N ARG A 104 -18.23 -7.11 -10.44
CA ARG A 104 -17.42 -6.61 -9.33
C ARG A 104 -15.95 -6.71 -9.65
N LYS A 105 -15.17 -5.85 -8.98
CA LYS A 105 -13.73 -5.78 -9.11
C LYS A 105 -13.06 -5.86 -7.75
N GLY A 106 -11.93 -6.55 -7.74
CA GLY A 106 -11.04 -6.69 -6.61
C GLY A 106 -11.49 -7.73 -5.58
N ILE A 107 -10.53 -8.27 -4.85
CA ILE A 107 -10.77 -9.25 -3.78
C ILE A 107 -11.62 -8.60 -2.68
N PRO A 108 -12.69 -9.24 -2.18
CA PRO A 108 -13.56 -8.63 -1.18
C PRO A 108 -12.85 -8.46 0.17
N TYR A 109 -13.29 -7.45 0.90
CA TYR A 109 -12.74 -7.13 2.23
C TYR A 109 -13.27 -8.08 3.32
N THR A 110 -12.37 -8.62 4.13
CA THR A 110 -12.67 -9.42 5.32
C THR A 110 -11.51 -9.36 6.31
N GLN A 111 -11.82 -9.36 7.61
CA GLN A 111 -10.86 -9.52 8.72
C GLN A 111 -10.89 -10.95 9.30
N VAL A 112 -11.75 -11.82 8.77
CA VAL A 112 -12.01 -13.15 9.31
C VAL A 112 -11.15 -14.20 8.60
N ASP A 113 -11.54 -14.57 7.38
CA ASP A 113 -10.85 -15.58 6.58
C ASP A 113 -9.89 -14.89 5.58
N ARG A 114 -8.79 -14.33 6.12
CA ARG A 114 -7.83 -13.49 5.38
C ARG A 114 -6.77 -14.26 4.57
N GLU A 115 -6.55 -15.53 4.92
CA GLU A 115 -5.41 -16.30 4.45
C GLU A 115 -5.78 -17.19 3.28
N HIS A 116 -6.07 -16.55 2.15
CA HIS A 116 -6.19 -17.24 0.88
C HIS A 116 -5.21 -16.59 -0.09
N SER A 117 -4.13 -17.28 -0.42
CA SER A 117 -3.29 -16.83 -1.54
C SER A 117 -4.12 -16.99 -2.81
N PHE A 118 -4.17 -15.94 -3.63
CA PHE A 118 -4.91 -15.92 -4.89
C PHE A 118 -3.93 -15.90 -6.08
N PRO A 119 -3.08 -16.93 -6.28
CA PRO A 119 -2.00 -16.86 -7.26
C PRO A 119 -2.50 -16.89 -8.71
N ASN A 120 -3.71 -17.43 -8.96
CA ASN A 120 -4.27 -17.67 -10.29
C ASN A 120 -5.72 -17.13 -10.42
N GLY A 121 -5.96 -15.91 -9.93
CA GLY A 121 -7.29 -15.28 -9.95
C GLY A 121 -8.11 -15.48 -8.68
N PHE A 122 -9.35 -14.98 -8.69
CA PHE A 122 -10.24 -14.92 -7.53
C PHE A 122 -11.55 -15.66 -7.80
N THR A 123 -11.94 -16.54 -6.87
CA THR A 123 -13.28 -17.11 -6.80
C THR A 123 -13.85 -16.81 -5.43
N LEU A 124 -15.04 -16.19 -5.41
CA LEU A 124 -15.72 -15.90 -4.16
C LEU A 124 -16.05 -17.19 -3.42
N THR A 125 -15.40 -17.40 -2.28
CA THR A 125 -15.56 -18.58 -1.45
C THR A 125 -16.11 -18.17 -0.09
N LYS A 126 -17.17 -18.85 0.37
CA LYS A 126 -17.70 -18.66 1.72
C LYS A 126 -16.72 -19.24 2.74
N GLY A 127 -16.57 -18.55 3.85
CA GLY A 127 -15.83 -19.04 5.00
C GLY A 127 -16.67 -20.01 5.84
N THR A 128 -16.17 -20.31 7.03
CA THR A 128 -16.74 -21.36 7.90
C THR A 128 -17.70 -20.83 8.96
N LYS A 129 -17.79 -19.51 9.14
CA LYS A 129 -18.58 -18.89 10.21
C LYS A 129 -19.88 -18.34 9.66
N THR A 130 -20.91 -18.36 10.50
CA THR A 130 -22.23 -17.81 10.19
C THR A 130 -22.81 -17.01 11.35
N LEU A 131 -23.72 -16.10 11.05
CA LEU A 131 -24.49 -15.31 12.00
C LEU A 131 -25.92 -15.16 11.50
N GLN A 132 -26.89 -15.47 12.35
CA GLN A 132 -28.30 -15.28 12.05
C GLN A 132 -28.77 -13.95 12.64
N ILE A 133 -29.38 -13.09 11.82
CA ILE A 133 -29.98 -11.82 12.24
C ILE A 133 -31.41 -11.79 11.69
N GLY A 134 -32.40 -11.99 12.57
CA GLY A 134 -33.79 -12.18 12.15
C GLY A 134 -33.93 -13.39 11.22
N ASP A 135 -34.46 -13.18 10.02
CA ASP A 135 -34.63 -14.18 8.96
C ASP A 135 -33.41 -14.32 8.04
N LYS A 136 -32.37 -13.50 8.22
CA LYS A 136 -31.19 -13.46 7.35
C LYS A 136 -30.01 -14.22 7.94
N LEU A 137 -29.44 -15.10 7.12
CA LEU A 137 -28.16 -15.75 7.39
C LEU A 137 -27.01 -14.96 6.75
N PHE A 138 -26.08 -14.50 7.57
CA PHE A 138 -24.80 -13.94 7.19
C PHE A 138 -23.71 -14.99 7.32
N CYS A 139 -22.70 -14.93 6.47
CA CYS A 139 -21.53 -15.81 6.51
C CYS A 139 -20.23 -15.00 6.61
N SER A 140 -19.11 -15.66 6.91
CA SER A 140 -17.80 -15.11 6.57
C SER A 140 -17.46 -15.41 5.11
N ILE A 141 -16.47 -14.72 4.56
CA ILE A 141 -15.94 -14.94 3.22
C ILE A 141 -14.43 -14.92 3.26
N TRP A 142 -13.81 -15.62 2.31
CA TRP A 142 -12.39 -15.50 2.02
C TRP A 142 -12.11 -14.22 1.24
N GLY A 143 -11.04 -13.52 1.64
CA GLY A 143 -10.68 -12.23 1.09
C GLY A 143 -9.44 -11.67 1.76
N THR A 144 -9.30 -10.35 1.78
CA THR A 144 -8.17 -9.67 2.44
C THR A 144 -8.66 -8.51 3.30
N ASP A 145 -7.83 -8.06 4.24
CA ASP A 145 -7.94 -6.72 4.82
C ASP A 145 -6.80 -5.83 4.27
N CYS A 146 -6.80 -4.55 4.67
CA CYS A 146 -5.82 -3.59 4.19
C CYS A 146 -4.36 -4.00 4.50
N SER A 147 -4.08 -4.53 5.69
CA SER A 147 -2.75 -5.05 6.05
C SER A 147 -2.37 -6.33 5.30
N SER A 148 -3.32 -7.25 5.12
CA SER A 148 -3.08 -8.53 4.44
C SER A 148 -2.86 -8.31 2.95
N SER A 149 -3.51 -7.31 2.36
CA SER A 149 -3.28 -6.90 0.97
C SER A 149 -1.84 -6.43 0.76
N ILE A 150 -1.29 -5.68 1.71
CA ILE A 150 0.11 -5.24 1.67
C ILE A 150 1.06 -6.43 1.88
N ASP A 151 0.78 -7.30 2.85
CA ASP A 151 1.54 -8.53 3.07
C ASP A 151 1.61 -9.37 1.78
N PHE A 152 0.48 -9.62 1.12
CA PHE A 152 0.44 -10.37 -0.13
C PHE A 152 1.20 -9.69 -1.27
N ALA A 153 1.13 -8.37 -1.38
CA ALA A 153 1.95 -7.61 -2.33
C ALA A 153 3.45 -7.78 -2.05
N TRP A 154 3.85 -7.64 -0.80
CA TRP A 154 5.23 -7.76 -0.34
C TRP A 154 5.80 -9.18 -0.45
N ARG A 155 4.99 -10.22 -0.20
CA ARG A 155 5.35 -11.62 -0.49
C ARG A 155 5.63 -11.84 -1.96
N LYS A 156 4.84 -11.23 -2.86
CA LYS A 156 5.11 -11.30 -4.30
C LYS A 156 6.40 -10.58 -4.65
N GLY A 157 6.59 -9.37 -4.14
CA GLY A 157 7.79 -8.56 -4.39
C GLY A 157 9.09 -9.22 -3.93
N THR A 158 9.05 -9.95 -2.81
CA THR A 158 10.24 -10.60 -2.23
C THR A 158 10.40 -12.08 -2.60
N GLY A 159 9.50 -12.66 -3.39
CA GLY A 159 9.51 -14.09 -3.70
C GLY A 159 9.05 -15.02 -2.56
N ASN A 160 8.58 -14.48 -1.42
CA ASN A 160 8.12 -15.23 -0.25
C ASN A 160 6.64 -15.68 -0.33
N LEU A 161 6.13 -15.96 -1.53
CA LEU A 161 4.71 -16.27 -1.79
C LEU A 161 4.14 -17.39 -0.92
N ASN A 162 4.94 -18.43 -0.66
CA ASN A 162 4.52 -19.62 0.09
C ASN A 162 5.16 -19.71 1.48
N SER A 163 5.79 -18.63 1.97
CA SER A 163 6.45 -18.66 3.28
C SER A 163 5.42 -18.79 4.41
N SER A 164 5.64 -19.77 5.30
CA SER A 164 4.77 -20.03 6.44
C SER A 164 4.89 -18.97 7.54
N ASN A 165 5.97 -18.19 7.59
CA ASN A 165 6.29 -17.26 8.68
C ASN A 165 6.61 -15.81 8.25
N PHE A 166 6.85 -15.53 6.97
CA PHE A 166 7.09 -14.16 6.51
C PHE A 166 5.93 -13.23 6.89
N LEU A 167 6.19 -12.05 7.48
CA LEU A 167 5.17 -11.07 7.89
C LEU A 167 3.97 -11.67 8.66
N LYS A 168 4.27 -12.62 9.54
CA LYS A 168 3.31 -13.26 10.43
C LYS A 168 3.84 -13.19 11.85
N ARG A 169 2.93 -12.97 12.80
CA ARG A 169 3.24 -12.94 14.21
C ARG A 169 3.14 -14.34 14.79
N LYS A 170 4.10 -14.72 15.63
CA LYS A 170 4.03 -15.97 16.38
C LYS A 170 3.14 -15.78 17.61
N LYS A 171 2.17 -16.67 17.78
CA LYS A 171 1.33 -16.73 18.99
C LYS A 171 2.06 -17.49 20.09
N SER A 172 1.58 -17.33 21.32
CA SER A 172 2.09 -18.03 22.50
C SER A 172 2.02 -19.56 22.38
N ASP A 173 1.08 -20.09 21.58
CA ASP A 173 0.92 -21.52 21.30
C ASP A 173 1.83 -22.04 20.17
N GLY A 174 2.69 -21.18 19.61
CA GLY A 174 3.61 -21.52 18.52
C GLY A 174 2.99 -21.46 17.12
N SER A 175 1.68 -21.21 17.00
CA SER A 175 1.03 -20.99 15.70
C SER A 175 1.30 -19.58 15.17
N TYR A 176 1.12 -19.36 13.87
CA TYR A 176 1.33 -18.06 13.23
C TYR A 176 -0.01 -17.40 12.88
N GLU A 177 -0.10 -16.08 13.01
CA GLU A 177 -1.20 -15.27 12.51
C GLU A 177 -0.72 -14.18 11.55
N LEU A 178 -1.52 -13.91 10.51
CA LEU A 178 -1.27 -12.80 9.60
C LEU A 178 -1.20 -11.47 10.35
N TYR A 179 -0.18 -10.68 10.03
CA TYR A 179 -0.03 -9.33 10.54
C TYR A 179 -1.30 -8.50 10.38
N ARG A 180 -1.54 -7.65 11.37
CA ARG A 180 -2.51 -6.56 11.32
C ARG A 180 -1.75 -5.24 11.22
N THR A 181 -2.46 -4.15 10.96
CA THR A 181 -1.87 -2.80 10.96
C THR A 181 -1.14 -2.48 12.26
N ARG A 182 -1.58 -3.01 13.42
CA ARG A 182 -0.88 -2.85 14.69
C ARG A 182 0.52 -3.48 14.67
N ASN A 183 0.67 -4.66 14.05
CA ASN A 183 1.97 -5.32 13.89
C ASN A 183 2.86 -4.52 12.95
N LEU A 184 2.35 -4.16 11.77
CA LEU A 184 3.07 -3.31 10.81
C LEU A 184 3.58 -2.01 11.44
N PHE A 185 2.77 -1.39 12.31
CA PHE A 185 3.15 -0.19 13.04
C PHE A 185 4.24 -0.47 14.09
N ASN A 186 4.00 -1.42 14.98
CA ASN A 186 4.95 -1.74 16.05
C ASN A 186 6.31 -2.18 15.49
N ASP A 187 6.32 -3.11 14.54
CA ASP A 187 7.54 -3.67 13.96
C ASP A 187 8.23 -2.66 13.04
N GLY A 188 7.47 -1.76 12.41
CA GLY A 188 8.03 -0.64 11.66
C GLY A 188 8.80 0.35 12.56
N LEU A 189 8.29 0.63 13.78
CA LEU A 189 8.93 1.56 14.71
C LEU A 189 10.17 0.97 15.39
N ILE A 190 10.10 -0.30 15.76
CA ILE A 190 11.04 -0.96 16.65
C ILE A 190 11.97 -1.86 15.82
N ASN A 191 13.29 -1.63 15.94
CA ASN A 191 14.31 -2.58 15.48
C ASN A 191 14.58 -3.67 16.54
N SER A 192 13.54 -4.13 17.26
CA SER A 192 13.65 -5.13 18.33
C SER A 192 12.35 -5.92 18.48
N LYS A 193 12.52 -7.21 18.72
CA LYS A 193 11.55 -8.27 18.44
C LYS A 193 10.70 -8.59 19.67
N GLU A 194 9.39 -8.75 19.51
CA GLU A 194 8.59 -9.36 20.59
C GLU A 194 8.71 -10.90 20.58
N ASP A 195 9.04 -11.55 19.45
CA ASP A 195 9.08 -13.02 19.36
C ASP A 195 10.24 -13.65 18.53
N GLY A 196 11.13 -12.86 17.94
CA GLY A 196 12.40 -13.36 17.36
C GLY A 196 12.50 -13.45 15.84
N GLU A 197 11.41 -13.27 15.09
CA GLU A 197 11.39 -13.44 13.61
C GLU A 197 11.09 -12.15 12.81
N ASP A 198 10.85 -11.01 13.46
CA ASP A 198 10.16 -9.82 12.93
C ASP A 198 10.99 -8.71 12.23
N ASP A 199 12.24 -8.97 11.81
CA ASP A 199 13.09 -7.88 11.28
C ASP A 199 12.84 -7.52 9.80
N TYR A 200 11.57 -7.55 9.37
CA TYR A 200 11.19 -7.34 7.98
C TYR A 200 11.00 -5.87 7.63
N LEU A 201 10.66 -5.03 8.61
CA LEU A 201 10.14 -3.69 8.38
C LEU A 201 11.08 -2.60 8.89
N MET A 202 11.03 -1.44 8.25
CA MET A 202 11.66 -0.22 8.74
C MET A 202 10.89 1.01 8.30
N LEU A 203 11.10 2.13 8.99
CA LEU A 203 10.57 3.42 8.60
C LEU A 203 11.26 3.92 7.33
N VAL A 204 10.52 4.70 6.54
CA VAL A 204 11.05 5.39 5.37
C VAL A 204 11.63 6.74 5.79
N GLY A 205 12.78 7.09 5.22
CA GLY A 205 13.40 8.38 5.41
C GLY A 205 14.09 8.60 6.74
N LYS A 206 14.39 9.86 7.05
CA LYS A 206 15.15 10.30 8.23
C LYS A 206 14.23 10.96 9.24
N TYR A 207 14.31 10.55 10.50
CA TYR A 207 13.39 11.00 11.57
C TYR A 207 13.95 12.14 12.42
N GLY A 208 15.14 12.67 12.07
CA GLY A 208 15.76 13.80 12.78
C GLY A 208 15.97 13.51 14.27
N GLY A 209 15.81 14.54 15.10
CA GLY A 209 15.89 14.45 16.56
C GLY A 209 14.83 13.54 17.18
N TYR A 210 13.70 13.31 16.49
CA TYR A 210 12.59 12.48 16.95
C TYR A 210 12.86 10.98 16.80
N TYR A 211 14.00 10.57 16.24
CA TYR A 211 14.34 9.16 16.06
C TYR A 211 14.12 8.37 17.35
N THR A 212 14.71 8.74 18.49
CA THR A 212 14.56 7.95 19.73
C THR A 212 13.13 7.98 20.28
N ASP A 213 12.46 9.12 20.26
CA ASP A 213 11.14 9.28 20.89
C ASP A 213 9.99 8.60 20.13
N ARG A 214 10.18 8.30 18.84
CA ARG A 214 9.21 7.52 18.04
C ARG A 214 8.79 6.20 18.69
N LEU A 215 9.69 5.59 19.48
CA LEU A 215 9.47 4.30 20.14
C LEU A 215 8.40 4.37 21.24
N LYS A 216 8.06 5.58 21.71
CA LYS A 216 7.02 5.82 22.72
C LYS A 216 5.65 6.06 22.08
N ALA A 217 5.58 6.24 20.77
CA ALA A 217 4.35 6.57 20.07
C ALA A 217 3.41 5.35 19.99
N SER A 218 2.13 5.60 20.22
CA SER A 218 1.05 4.61 20.12
C SER A 218 0.17 4.82 18.88
N THR A 219 0.27 6.00 18.26
CA THR A 219 -0.49 6.44 17.10
C THR A 219 0.42 7.06 16.04
N THR A 220 -0.05 7.08 14.78
CA THR A 220 0.68 7.77 13.71
C THR A 220 0.62 9.29 13.86
N LYS A 221 -0.37 9.82 14.56
CA LYS A 221 -0.48 11.25 14.88
C LYS A 221 0.71 11.72 15.71
N GLU A 222 1.01 11.04 16.81
CA GLU A 222 2.12 11.39 17.70
C GLU A 222 3.46 11.42 16.95
N ILE A 223 3.67 10.47 16.04
CA ILE A 223 4.87 10.42 15.21
C ILE A 223 4.93 11.62 14.28
N VAL A 224 3.88 11.86 13.50
CA VAL A 224 3.87 12.96 12.53
C VAL A 224 4.00 14.31 13.22
N GLU A 225 3.32 14.52 14.35
CA GLU A 225 3.48 15.76 15.14
C GLU A 225 4.90 15.91 15.70
N GLY A 226 5.52 14.82 16.16
CA GLY A 226 6.93 14.82 16.57
C GLY A 226 7.90 15.13 15.44
N LEU A 227 7.66 14.57 14.25
CA LEU A 227 8.47 14.83 13.06
C LEU A 227 8.32 16.27 12.55
N SER A 228 7.12 16.84 12.66
CA SER A 228 6.82 18.22 12.26
C SER A 228 7.20 19.27 13.31
N ALA A 229 7.71 18.86 14.48
CA ALA A 229 8.01 19.79 15.56
C ALA A 229 9.18 20.75 15.19
N PRO A 230 9.10 22.03 15.58
CA PRO A 230 10.22 22.96 15.40
C PRO A 230 11.51 22.43 16.02
N GLY A 231 12.60 22.48 15.25
CA GLY A 231 13.92 22.00 15.69
C GLY A 231 14.13 20.48 15.57
N ASN A 232 13.16 19.71 15.06
CA ASN A 232 13.37 18.29 14.79
C ASN A 232 14.39 18.04 13.66
N TYR A 233 14.41 18.92 12.65
CA TYR A 233 15.33 18.88 11.52
C TYR A 233 16.21 20.13 11.46
N GLU A 234 17.26 20.07 10.65
CA GLU A 234 18.14 21.22 10.40
C GLU A 234 17.41 22.34 9.65
N THR A 235 18.01 23.54 9.61
CA THR A 235 17.38 24.68 8.93
C THR A 235 17.19 24.39 7.44
N GLY A 236 15.96 24.55 6.95
CA GLY A 236 15.59 24.27 5.56
C GLY A 236 15.15 22.82 5.31
N GLU A 237 15.11 21.99 6.35
CA GLU A 237 14.65 20.61 6.29
C GLU A 237 13.34 20.43 7.08
N ASP A 238 12.53 19.46 6.66
CA ASP A 238 11.22 19.17 7.24
C ASP A 238 10.79 17.71 6.98
N ILE A 239 9.63 17.33 7.50
CA ILE A 239 9.06 16.00 7.27
C ILE A 239 8.83 15.72 5.76
N TYR A 240 8.54 16.76 4.97
CA TYR A 240 8.27 16.63 3.54
C TYR A 240 9.51 16.17 2.79
N SER A 241 10.63 16.86 3.03
CA SER A 241 11.94 16.60 2.43
C SER A 241 12.66 15.38 3.01
N LYS A 242 12.39 15.00 4.26
CA LYS A 242 13.13 13.91 4.93
C LYS A 242 12.41 12.59 5.04
N VAL A 243 11.09 12.58 4.97
CA VAL A 243 10.29 11.36 5.17
C VAL A 243 9.42 11.09 3.95
N TYR A 244 8.64 12.07 3.50
CA TYR A 244 7.69 11.83 2.41
C TYR A 244 8.34 11.82 1.03
N ALA A 245 9.36 12.64 0.79
CA ALA A 245 10.14 12.60 -0.45
C ALA A 245 10.94 11.29 -0.60
N ASP A 246 11.30 10.65 0.50
CA ASP A 246 12.03 9.37 0.51
C ASP A 246 11.14 8.15 0.23
N MET A 247 9.82 8.36 0.14
CA MET A 247 8.90 7.29 -0.26
C MET A 247 9.16 6.82 -1.68
N LYS A 248 8.94 5.53 -1.89
CA LYS A 248 9.02 4.88 -3.20
C LYS A 248 7.78 4.01 -3.42
N PRO A 249 7.37 3.79 -4.68
CA PRO A 249 6.45 2.70 -5.01
C PRO A 249 6.84 1.39 -4.29
N GLY A 250 5.85 0.68 -3.77
CA GLY A 250 6.03 -0.51 -2.95
C GLY A 250 6.14 -0.23 -1.44
N ASP A 251 6.33 1.02 -1.00
CA ASP A 251 6.19 1.36 0.42
C ASP A 251 4.73 1.31 0.87
N ALA A 252 4.51 1.14 2.18
CA ALA A 252 3.19 1.20 2.77
C ALA A 252 3.01 2.48 3.60
N LEU A 253 1.85 3.12 3.47
CA LEU A 253 1.44 4.22 4.34
C LEU A 253 0.49 3.71 5.41
N LEU A 254 0.90 3.84 6.66
CA LEU A 254 0.11 3.43 7.81
C LEU A 254 -0.61 4.61 8.42
N ARG A 255 -1.85 4.38 8.83
CA ARG A 255 -2.57 5.24 9.78
C ARG A 255 -2.99 4.40 10.96
N ARG A 256 -2.68 4.88 12.16
CA ARG A 256 -3.06 4.22 13.40
C ARG A 256 -3.61 5.23 14.39
N THR A 257 -4.81 4.96 14.89
CA THR A 257 -5.43 5.66 16.01
C THR A 257 -5.51 4.71 17.21
N SER A 258 -6.05 5.17 18.34
CA SER A 258 -6.33 4.32 19.50
C SER A 258 -7.33 3.20 19.19
N THR A 259 -8.24 3.41 18.23
CA THR A 259 -9.38 2.51 17.99
C THR A 259 -9.32 1.73 16.67
N PHE A 260 -8.54 2.18 15.69
CA PHE A 260 -8.39 1.44 14.43
C PHE A 260 -7.02 1.66 13.77
N GLY A 261 -6.74 0.80 12.79
CA GLY A 261 -5.60 0.93 11.91
C GLY A 261 -6.03 0.79 10.46
N HIS A 262 -5.31 1.47 9.57
CA HIS A 262 -5.47 1.35 8.14
C HIS A 262 -4.11 1.39 7.44
N ALA A 263 -4.01 0.73 6.29
CA ALA A 263 -2.79 0.67 5.52
C ALA A 263 -3.10 0.74 4.01
N ARG A 264 -2.16 1.31 3.25
CA ARG A 264 -2.23 1.41 1.79
C ARG A 264 -0.86 1.21 1.17
N LEU A 265 -0.81 0.70 -0.05
CA LEU A 265 0.45 0.55 -0.79
C LEU A 265 0.64 1.77 -1.70
N VAL A 266 1.80 2.41 -1.62
CA VAL A 266 2.23 3.47 -2.54
C VAL A 266 2.57 2.83 -3.90
N THR A 267 2.03 3.40 -4.97
CA THR A 267 2.31 2.98 -6.35
C THR A 267 2.92 4.09 -7.19
N GLY A 268 3.04 5.30 -6.65
CA GLY A 268 3.66 6.42 -7.34
C GLY A 268 3.94 7.54 -6.37
N VAL A 269 5.01 8.29 -6.61
CA VAL A 269 5.40 9.45 -5.80
C VAL A 269 5.72 10.59 -6.76
N LYS A 270 5.17 11.77 -6.49
CA LYS A 270 5.46 13.00 -7.21
C LYS A 270 5.92 14.06 -6.22
N ILE A 271 7.11 14.59 -6.47
CA ILE A 271 7.73 15.65 -5.71
C ILE A 271 7.73 16.90 -6.57
N VAL A 272 7.14 17.96 -6.04
CA VAL A 272 7.11 19.29 -6.65
C VAL A 272 7.85 20.22 -5.72
N TYR A 273 8.72 21.05 -6.29
CA TYR A 273 9.52 22.02 -5.55
C TYR A 273 8.95 23.42 -5.74
N THR A 274 9.02 24.25 -4.69
CA THR A 274 8.61 25.66 -4.75
C THR A 274 9.65 26.52 -5.47
N ASP A 275 10.87 26.03 -5.60
CA ASP A 275 12.01 26.74 -6.19
C ASP A 275 12.73 25.92 -7.27
N ALA A 276 13.36 26.62 -8.20
CA ALA A 276 14.10 26.01 -9.31
C ALA A 276 15.39 25.28 -8.87
N ALA A 277 15.92 25.61 -7.69
CA ALA A 277 17.08 24.93 -7.12
C ALA A 277 16.71 23.61 -6.43
N LYS A 278 15.42 23.26 -6.39
CA LYS A 278 14.87 22.04 -5.79
C LYS A 278 15.25 21.88 -4.31
N THR A 279 15.23 23.00 -3.57
CA THR A 279 15.63 23.01 -2.16
C THR A 279 14.46 22.87 -1.21
N GLN A 280 13.27 23.31 -1.61
CA GLN A 280 12.06 23.28 -0.79
C GLN A 280 10.92 22.59 -1.53
N ILE A 281 10.31 21.61 -0.87
CA ILE A 281 9.18 20.85 -1.40
C ILE A 281 7.88 21.62 -1.18
N ASP A 282 7.02 21.65 -2.20
CA ASP A 282 5.63 22.09 -2.08
C ASP A 282 4.78 20.90 -1.58
N PRO A 283 4.31 20.91 -0.32
CA PRO A 283 3.57 19.78 0.23
C PRO A 283 2.13 19.69 -0.29
N TYR A 284 1.59 20.74 -0.92
CA TYR A 284 0.25 20.77 -1.48
C TYR A 284 0.22 20.24 -2.92
N GLN A 285 1.33 20.39 -3.66
CA GLN A 285 1.48 19.89 -5.02
C GLN A 285 2.20 18.55 -5.11
N SER A 286 3.02 18.21 -4.09
CA SER A 286 3.63 16.89 -3.96
C SER A 286 2.62 15.88 -3.44
N TYR A 287 2.61 14.68 -4.01
CA TYR A 287 1.63 13.65 -3.64
C TYR A 287 2.15 12.24 -3.87
N VAL A 288 1.49 11.29 -3.22
CA VAL A 288 1.59 9.87 -3.54
C VAL A 288 0.32 9.39 -4.21
N THR A 289 0.45 8.38 -5.06
CA THR A 289 -0.68 7.57 -5.54
C THR A 289 -0.63 6.23 -4.82
N CYS A 290 -1.78 5.75 -4.38
CA CYS A 290 -1.92 4.55 -3.57
C CYS A 290 -3.04 3.66 -4.07
N ILE A 291 -2.89 2.36 -3.81
CA ILE A 291 -3.98 1.38 -3.87
C ILE A 291 -4.24 0.89 -2.44
N GLU A 292 -5.51 0.77 -2.06
CA GLU A 292 -5.89 0.29 -0.72
C GLU A 292 -7.20 -0.49 -0.72
N GLN A 293 -7.37 -1.34 0.28
CA GLN A 293 -8.62 -2.06 0.50
C GLN A 293 -9.45 -1.36 1.56
N ALA A 294 -10.60 -0.83 1.15
CA ALA A 294 -11.46 0.06 1.91
C ALA A 294 -12.67 -0.63 2.56
N GLY A 295 -13.05 -1.81 2.07
CA GLY A 295 -14.35 -2.40 2.36
C GLY A 295 -15.43 -1.92 1.39
N PHE A 296 -16.56 -2.64 1.34
CA PHE A 296 -17.74 -2.15 0.64
C PHE A 296 -18.39 -1.05 1.47
N ARG A 297 -18.99 -0.06 0.78
CA ARG A 297 -19.72 1.01 1.44
C ARG A 297 -20.94 0.43 2.16
N GLN A 298 -20.97 0.56 3.49
CA GLN A 298 -22.10 0.09 4.29
C GLN A 298 -23.39 0.79 3.86
N GLY A 299 -24.45 0.00 3.69
CA GLY A 299 -25.75 0.48 3.21
C GLY A 299 -25.87 0.63 1.69
N ASP A 300 -24.79 0.44 0.93
CA ASP A 300 -24.81 0.47 -0.54
C ASP A 300 -24.52 -0.92 -1.12
N GLY A 301 -25.58 -1.71 -1.31
CA GLY A 301 -25.44 -3.07 -1.82
C GLY A 301 -25.07 -3.17 -3.30
N ASN A 302 -25.10 -2.06 -4.05
CA ASN A 302 -24.75 -2.02 -5.47
C ASN A 302 -23.29 -1.61 -5.71
N TRP A 303 -22.54 -1.28 -4.66
CA TRP A 303 -21.13 -0.91 -4.73
C TRP A 303 -20.29 -2.02 -5.38
N LYS A 304 -19.44 -1.67 -6.36
CA LYS A 304 -18.79 -2.67 -7.22
C LYS A 304 -17.40 -3.12 -6.76
N THR A 305 -16.77 -2.39 -5.85
CA THR A 305 -15.40 -2.70 -5.39
C THR A 305 -15.18 -2.35 -3.93
N SER A 306 -14.46 -3.18 -3.22
CA SER A 306 -13.98 -2.86 -1.86
C SER A 306 -12.59 -2.19 -1.86
N TRP A 307 -12.15 -1.65 -2.99
CA TRP A 307 -10.81 -1.07 -3.19
C TRP A 307 -10.88 0.41 -3.55
N MET A 308 -9.79 1.12 -3.27
CA MET A 308 -9.49 2.45 -3.78
C MET A 308 -8.16 2.40 -4.57
N PRO A 309 -8.00 3.22 -5.64
CA PRO A 309 -8.93 4.23 -6.13
C PRO A 309 -10.25 3.66 -6.68
N ASN A 310 -11.31 4.48 -6.63
CA ASN A 310 -12.63 4.14 -7.16
C ASN A 310 -13.32 5.38 -7.73
N ASP A 311 -13.69 5.31 -9.01
CA ASP A 311 -14.30 6.41 -9.74
C ASP A 311 -15.84 6.47 -9.60
N GLU A 312 -16.46 5.50 -8.92
CA GLU A 312 -17.92 5.41 -8.76
C GLU A 312 -18.55 6.54 -7.91
N ASP A 313 -17.74 7.31 -7.18
CA ASP A 313 -18.20 8.47 -6.38
C ASP A 313 -17.58 9.77 -6.87
N ASN A 314 -17.75 10.07 -8.17
CA ASN A 314 -17.34 11.32 -8.82
C ASN A 314 -15.86 11.67 -8.57
N GLY A 315 -14.98 10.67 -8.55
CA GLY A 315 -13.55 10.87 -8.35
C GLY A 315 -13.14 11.34 -6.95
N LYS A 316 -13.98 11.19 -5.90
CA LYS A 316 -13.56 11.50 -4.52
C LYS A 316 -12.46 10.58 -4.01
N TYR A 317 -12.44 9.34 -4.47
CA TYR A 317 -11.51 8.29 -4.04
C TYR A 317 -10.43 8.08 -5.09
N THR A 318 -9.63 9.12 -5.36
CA THR A 318 -8.59 9.09 -6.40
C THR A 318 -7.39 8.21 -6.06
N GLY A 319 -7.26 7.77 -4.81
CA GLY A 319 -6.05 7.13 -4.31
C GLY A 319 -4.84 8.08 -4.27
N LYS A 320 -5.03 9.38 -4.52
CA LYS A 320 -3.97 10.40 -4.46
C LYS A 320 -4.04 11.15 -3.15
N TYR A 321 -2.89 11.28 -2.48
CA TYR A 321 -2.77 12.00 -1.22
C TYR A 321 -1.60 12.97 -1.28
N SER A 322 -1.86 14.26 -1.10
CA SER A 322 -0.78 15.25 -1.03
C SER A 322 0.04 15.06 0.24
N PHE A 323 1.28 15.53 0.25
CA PHE A 323 2.14 15.47 1.43
C PHE A 323 1.52 16.23 2.62
N ALA A 324 0.85 17.35 2.35
CA ALA A 324 0.07 18.09 3.35
C ALA A 324 -1.11 17.26 3.90
N GLN A 325 -1.72 16.37 3.10
CA GLN A 325 -2.75 15.45 3.60
C GLN A 325 -2.15 14.33 4.45
N LEU A 326 -0.92 13.91 4.15
CA LEU A 326 -0.21 12.88 4.91
C LEU A 326 0.25 13.40 6.28
N SER A 327 0.71 14.65 6.36
CA SER A 327 1.11 15.31 7.61
C SER A 327 -0.07 15.78 8.46
N GLY A 328 -1.28 15.76 7.90
CA GLY A 328 -2.49 16.26 8.53
C GLY A 328 -2.66 17.77 8.41
N GLU A 329 -1.80 18.51 7.70
CA GLU A 329 -2.05 19.94 7.45
C GLU A 329 -3.33 20.20 6.64
N SER A 330 -3.72 19.25 5.78
CA SER A 330 -4.98 19.31 5.02
C SER A 330 -5.81 18.03 5.14
N ASN A 331 -7.10 18.16 4.83
CA ASN A 331 -8.04 17.05 4.94
C ASN A 331 -7.97 16.13 3.71
N SER A 332 -8.17 14.83 3.94
CA SER A 332 -8.37 13.82 2.90
C SER A 332 -9.68 13.06 3.13
N TYR A 333 -10.24 12.45 2.09
CA TYR A 333 -11.41 11.57 2.27
C TYR A 333 -11.00 10.26 2.95
N ASN A 334 -11.78 9.85 3.95
CA ASN A 334 -11.72 8.51 4.51
C ASN A 334 -12.58 7.52 3.72
N LEU A 335 -12.50 6.25 4.09
CA LEU A 335 -13.22 5.14 3.45
C LEU A 335 -14.75 5.24 3.56
N ALA A 336 -15.26 6.06 4.47
CA ALA A 336 -16.70 6.34 4.62
C ALA A 336 -17.15 7.56 3.80
N GLY A 337 -16.26 8.19 3.05
CA GLY A 337 -16.55 9.38 2.25
C GLY A 337 -16.54 10.71 3.02
N ASN A 338 -16.03 10.71 4.24
CA ASN A 338 -15.92 11.91 5.07
C ASN A 338 -14.54 12.53 4.94
N LEU A 339 -14.47 13.86 4.89
CA LEU A 339 -13.21 14.60 5.04
C LEU A 339 -12.69 14.42 6.46
N ILE A 340 -11.42 14.04 6.56
CA ILE A 340 -10.74 13.83 7.84
C ILE A 340 -9.35 14.45 7.82
N LYS A 341 -8.93 14.90 9.00
CA LYS A 341 -7.52 15.13 9.30
C LYS A 341 -6.87 13.78 9.61
N ALA A 342 -5.86 13.41 8.84
CA ALA A 342 -5.18 12.13 8.95
C ALA A 342 -3.68 12.33 9.06
N TYR A 343 -2.99 11.36 9.67
CA TYR A 343 -1.56 11.38 9.90
C TYR A 343 -1.02 10.03 9.47
N TYR A 344 -0.20 10.02 8.43
CA TYR A 344 0.32 8.77 7.84
C TYR A 344 1.82 8.66 8.03
N VAL A 345 2.26 7.45 8.36
CA VAL A 345 3.67 7.12 8.53
C VAL A 345 4.07 6.10 7.48
N PRO A 346 5.06 6.40 6.62
CA PRO A 346 5.54 5.45 5.63
C PRO A 346 6.48 4.41 6.25
N ILE A 347 6.26 3.14 5.90
CA ILE A 347 7.09 1.99 6.24
C ILE A 347 7.46 1.22 4.97
N LYS A 348 8.58 0.51 5.01
CA LYS A 348 9.07 -0.32 3.91
C LYS A 348 9.59 -1.66 4.39
N LEU A 349 9.68 -2.60 3.46
CA LEU A 349 10.46 -3.81 3.67
C LEU A 349 11.95 -3.49 3.64
N LYS A 350 12.71 -4.05 4.59
CA LYS A 350 14.18 -4.00 4.58
C LYS A 350 14.80 -4.72 3.39
N ALA A 351 14.09 -5.73 2.85
CA ALA A 351 14.55 -6.53 1.72
C ALA A 351 14.55 -5.75 0.38
N PHE A 352 13.91 -4.58 0.30
CA PHE A 352 13.99 -3.73 -0.89
C PHE A 352 15.30 -2.92 -0.85
N THR A 353 16.20 -3.20 -1.80
CA THR A 353 17.63 -2.81 -1.78
C THR A 353 17.97 -1.50 -2.49
N ASP A 354 17.00 -0.62 -2.70
CA ASP A 354 17.12 0.57 -3.54
C ASP A 354 17.31 1.90 -2.82
#